data_AF-A0A7J4PU86-F1
#
_entry.id   AF-A0A7J4PU86-F1
#
_cell.length_a   1.000
_cell.length_b   1.000
_cell.length_c   1.000
_cell.angle_alpha   90.00
_cell.angle_beta   90.00
_cell.angle_gamma   90.00
#
_symmetry.space_group_name_H-M   'P 1'
#
loop_
_entity.id
_entity.type
_entity.pdbx_description
1 polymer ?
#
loop_
_entity_poly.entity_id
_entity_poly.type
_entity_poly.pdbx_seq_one_letter_code
_entity_poly.pdbx_strand_id
1 'polypeptide(L)' 'MGKNQKNAPVRPSLAEDLLDEEAVALVEKVISYYKANAEKQRLGEFIDEIGFEKFKKAVL' A
#
# COMPACT_ATOMS: atom_id res chain seq x y z
N MET A 1 -7.75 -30.01 -20.27
CA MET A 1 -8.38 -28.71 -19.99
C MET A 1 -7.77 -28.15 -18.69
N GLY A 2 -6.61 -27.49 -18.79
CA GLY A 2 -5.96 -26.88 -17.62
C GLY A 2 -6.69 -25.61 -17.25
N LYS A 3 -7.14 -25.47 -16.00
CA LYS A 3 -7.79 -24.25 -15.53
C LYS A 3 -6.75 -23.13 -15.57
N ASN A 4 -6.93 -22.13 -16.44
CA ASN A 4 -6.22 -20.86 -16.35
C ASN A 4 -6.51 -20.25 -14.98
N GLN A 5 -5.57 -20.40 -14.06
CA GLN A 5 -5.57 -19.69 -12.80
C GLN A 5 -5.32 -18.22 -13.14
N LYS A 6 -6.35 -17.40 -13.07
CA LYS A 6 -6.21 -15.95 -13.20
C LYS A 6 -5.29 -15.51 -12.06
N ASN A 7 -4.06 -15.08 -12.35
CA ASN A 7 -3.20 -14.47 -11.32
C ASN A 7 -3.91 -13.21 -10.82
N ALA A 8 -4.56 -13.29 -9.67
CA ALA A 8 -4.97 -12.10 -8.95
C ALA A 8 -3.71 -11.31 -8.58
N PRO A 9 -3.71 -9.97 -8.67
CA PRO A 9 -2.57 -9.18 -8.24
C PRO A 9 -2.28 -9.47 -6.77
N VAL A 10 -1.07 -9.97 -6.49
CA VAL A 10 -0.56 -10.16 -5.13
C VAL A 10 -0.37 -8.77 -4.53
N ARG A 11 -1.05 -8.48 -3.42
CA ARG A 11 -0.84 -7.25 -2.67
C ARG A 11 0.24 -7.48 -1.62
N PRO A 12 1.42 -6.86 -1.75
CA PRO A 12 2.49 -7.02 -0.78
C PRO A 12 2.14 -6.39 0.57
N SER A 13 2.63 -7.00 1.65
CA SER A 13 2.56 -6.43 3.00
C SER A 13 3.49 -5.22 3.12
N LEU A 14 3.00 -4.16 3.79
CA LEU A 14 3.81 -2.97 4.10
C LEU A 14 4.72 -3.23 5.31
N ALA A 15 4.14 -3.83 6.35
CA ALA A 15 4.79 -4.28 7.58
C ALA A 15 4.00 -5.47 8.15
N GLU A 16 4.66 -6.30 8.94
CA GLU A 16 4.11 -7.49 9.60
C GLU A 16 4.48 -7.43 11.09
N ASP A 17 3.80 -8.22 11.93
CA ASP A 17 4.08 -8.37 13.37
C ASP A 17 4.04 -7.06 14.19
N LEU A 18 3.04 -6.19 13.91
CA LEU A 18 2.82 -4.95 14.65
C LEU A 18 1.88 -5.15 15.85
N LEU A 19 2.12 -4.41 16.94
CA LEU A 19 1.13 -4.19 17.98
C LEU A 19 0.00 -3.29 17.47
N ASP A 20 -1.15 -3.32 18.14
CA ASP A 20 -2.34 -2.55 17.74
C ASP A 20 -2.04 -1.05 17.64
N GLU A 21 -1.31 -0.49 18.61
CA GLU A 21 -0.94 0.93 18.61
C GLU A 21 0.03 1.29 17.48
N GLU A 22 0.96 0.38 17.16
CA GLU A 22 1.91 0.56 16.06
C GLU A 22 1.22 0.49 14.70
N ALA A 23 0.24 -0.41 14.56
CA ALA A 23 -0.59 -0.52 13.37
C ALA A 23 -1.42 0.75 13.14
N VAL A 24 -2.04 1.30 14.20
CA VAL A 24 -2.77 2.58 14.12
C VAL A 24 -1.83 3.71 13.70
N ALA A 25 -0.67 3.82 14.33
CA ALA A 25 0.33 4.85 13.97
C ALA A 25 0.81 4.71 12.52
N LEU A 26 1.00 3.48 12.03
CA LEU A 26 1.38 3.25 10.63
C LEU A 26 0.28 3.67 9.65
N VAL A 27 -0.99 3.38 9.98
CA VAL A 27 -2.14 3.81 9.17
C VAL A 27 -2.20 5.34 9.08
N GLU A 28 -1.91 6.06 10.16
CA GLU A 28 -1.86 7.53 10.14
C GLU A 28 -0.77 8.05 9.19
N LYS A 29 0.42 7.43 9.18
CA LYS A 29 1.49 7.79 8.23
C LYS A 29 1.08 7.52 6.78
N VAL A 30 0.47 6.37 6.51
CA VAL A 30 -0.09 6.00 5.19
C VAL A 30 -1.08 7.05 4.70
N ILE A 31 -2.06 7.41 5.54
CA ILE A 31 -3.11 8.38 5.19
C ILE A 31 -2.49 9.77 4.96
N SER A 32 -1.56 10.18 5.82
CA SER A 32 -0.91 11.50 5.73
C SER A 32 -0.09 11.63 4.45
N TYR A 33 0.74 10.62 4.14
CA TYR A 33 1.54 10.60 2.92
C TYR A 33 0.64 10.59 1.67
N TYR A 34 -0.40 9.76 1.66
CA TYR A 34 -1.35 9.71 0.56
C TYR A 34 -2.05 11.06 0.33
N LYS A 35 -2.59 11.70 1.37
CA LYS A 35 -3.27 13.00 1.26
C LYS A 35 -2.37 14.12 0.77
N ALA A 36 -1.08 14.07 1.11
CA ALA A 36 -0.11 15.11 0.75
C ALA A 36 0.41 14.97 -0.69
N ASN A 37 0.36 13.77 -1.28
CA ASN A 37 1.05 13.46 -2.54
C ASN A 37 0.13 12.97 -3.66
N ALA A 38 -1.06 12.44 -3.35
CA ALA A 38 -2.00 11.94 -4.34
C ALA A 38 -2.97 13.02 -4.82
N GLU A 39 -3.31 12.99 -6.11
CA GLU A 39 -4.39 13.77 -6.69
C GLU A 39 -5.76 13.09 -6.48
N LYS A 40 -6.77 13.41 -7.30
CA LYS A 40 -8.08 12.73 -7.30
C LYS A 40 -8.00 11.34 -7.92
N GLN A 41 -7.42 10.41 -7.18
CA GLN A 41 -7.34 8.99 -7.52
C GLN A 41 -7.56 8.10 -6.29
N ARG A 42 -7.56 6.78 -6.44
CA ARG A 42 -7.60 5.83 -5.29
C ARG A 42 -6.19 5.52 -4.81
N LEU A 43 -6.03 5.17 -3.53
CA LEU A 43 -4.73 4.77 -2.96
C LEU A 43 -4.01 3.69 -3.78
N GLY A 44 -4.75 2.68 -4.26
CA GLY A 44 -4.17 1.63 -5.11
C GLY A 44 -3.60 2.18 -6.42
N GLU A 45 -4.34 3.06 -7.11
CA GLU A 45 -3.90 3.69 -8.37
C GLU A 45 -2.66 4.56 -8.13
N PHE A 46 -2.65 5.34 -7.05
CA PHE A 46 -1.50 6.15 -6.66
C PHE A 46 -0.26 5.29 -6.39
N ILE A 47 -0.40 4.17 -5.67
CA ILE A 47 0.70 3.24 -5.40
C ILE A 47 1.20 2.59 -6.70
N ASP A 48 0.30 2.21 -7.61
CA ASP A 48 0.66 1.66 -8.91
C ASP A 48 1.44 2.68 -9.77
N GLU A 49 1.09 3.96 -9.68
CA GLU A 49 1.76 5.06 -10.38
C GLU A 49 3.18 5.32 -9.85
N ILE A 50 3.35 5.43 -8.53
CA ILE A 50 4.66 5.79 -7.94
C ILE A 50 5.56 4.57 -7.67
N GLY A 51 4.97 3.37 -7.67
CA GLY A 51 5.60 2.12 -7.29
C GLY A 51 5.57 1.84 -5.79
N PHE A 52 5.25 0.59 -5.41
CA PHE A 52 5.13 0.16 -4.02
C PHE A 52 6.42 0.36 -3.20
N GLU A 53 7.60 0.12 -3.78
CA GLU A 53 8.88 0.32 -3.09
C GLU A 53 9.14 1.79 -2.73
N LYS A 54 8.73 2.71 -3.61
CA LYS A 54 8.83 4.16 -3.35
C LYS A 54 7.87 4.58 -2.26
N PHE A 55 6.63 4.08 -2.32
CA PHE A 55 5.63 4.30 -1.29
C PHE A 55 6.12 3.81 0.08
N LYS A 56 6.64 2.58 0.15
CA LYS A 56 7.16 1.96 1.37
C LYS A 56 8.25 2.80 2.03
N LYS A 57 9.24 3.26 1.26
CA LYS A 57 10.34 4.11 1.76
C LYS A 57 9.90 5.49 2.25
N ALA A 58 8.75 5.98 1.79
CA ALA A 58 8.25 7.29 2.19
C ALA A 58 7.39 7.23 3.46
N VAL A 59 6.81 6.07 3.76
CA VAL A 59 5.92 5.85 4.89
C VAL A 59 6.64 5.24 6.10
N LEU A 60 7.61 4.34 5.87
CA LEU A 60 8.44 3.71 6.92
C LEU A 60 9.66 4.57 7.24
#